data_AF-A0AAU9E9D9-F1
#
_entry.id   AF-A0AAU9E9D9-F1
#
_cell.length_a   1.000
_cell.length_b   1.000
_cell.length_c   1.000
_cell.angle_alpha   90.00
_cell.angle_beta   90.00
_cell.angle_gamma   90.00
#
_symmetry.space_group_name_H-M   'P 1'
#
loop_
_entity.id
_entity.type
_entity.pdbx_description
1 polymer ?
#
loop_
_entity_poly.entity_id
_entity_poly.type
_entity_poly.pdbx_seq_one_letter_code
_entity_poly.pdbx_strand_id
1 'polypeptide(L)'
;MVFLQVLINGLFLGGVYALISLGLTLIFGVIRVINFAHGEILMISMYASFFCFSILGLNPYLSLIIVVPGMFLVGMFIDQVIIRPIRNAPSYMQIFATVGLSVVLINLALVFFSGDYRSINLTFAKQVVHMGDIGISLSRFIVFAAAIVVAWLVWLFLGKTDMGKQIRAIAQDRDAARLMGINPNKIYMITFGLGSAMVGLAGGLIMPLYYVFPSVGAYFVLTAFVVVVLGGLGNMVGALLGGLIIGVIDSLSGFYLDPALKEMVYFVVFLLVLLFKPSGLMGMIGAEEMGLK
;
A
#
# COMPACT_ATOMS: atom_id res chain seq x y z
N MET A 1 28.58 12.64 -6.62
CA MET A 1 28.17 11.90 -5.39
C MET A 1 26.74 12.22 -4.96
N VAL A 2 26.33 13.50 -4.97
CA VAL A 2 24.96 13.90 -4.62
C VAL A 2 23.89 13.16 -5.45
N PHE A 3 24.07 13.02 -6.76
CA PHE A 3 23.15 12.24 -7.61
C PHE A 3 22.98 10.79 -7.13
N LEU A 4 24.07 10.11 -6.77
CA LEU A 4 24.03 8.73 -6.27
C LEU A 4 23.32 8.65 -4.90
N GLN A 5 23.54 9.62 -4.02
CA GLN A 5 22.83 9.72 -2.74
C GLN A 5 21.32 9.95 -2.94
N VAL A 6 20.92 10.80 -3.89
CA VAL A 6 19.51 11.04 -4.23
C VAL A 6 18.87 9.78 -4.82
N LEU A 7 19.61 9.05 -5.67
CA LEU A 7 19.16 7.79 -6.26
C LEU A 7 18.92 6.71 -5.20
N ILE A 8 19.86 6.54 -4.25
CA ILE A 8 19.74 5.57 -3.15
C ILE A 8 18.57 5.94 -2.23
N ASN A 9 18.42 7.21 -1.88
CA ASN A 9 17.27 7.68 -1.10
C ASN A 9 15.95 7.44 -1.82
N GLY A 10 15.93 7.62 -3.14
CA GLY A 10 14.77 7.34 -3.97
C GLY A 10 14.42 5.86 -4.04
N LEU A 11 15.41 4.97 -4.11
CA LEU A 11 15.17 3.53 -4.02
C LEU A 11 14.55 3.15 -2.67
N PHE A 12 15.06 3.68 -1.57
CA PHE A 12 14.49 3.37 -0.25
C PHE A 12 13.08 3.93 -0.07
N LEU A 13 12.83 5.15 -0.55
CA LEU A 13 11.49 5.72 -0.60
C LEU A 13 10.56 4.89 -1.49
N GLY A 14 11.07 4.38 -2.60
CA GLY A 14 10.33 3.48 -3.47
C GLY A 14 9.96 2.16 -2.81
N GLY A 15 10.75 1.69 -1.84
CA GLY A 15 10.38 0.58 -0.97
C GLY A 15 9.14 0.86 -0.11
N VAL A 16 9.01 2.09 0.41
CA VAL A 16 7.80 2.53 1.13
C VAL A 16 6.59 2.46 0.20
N TYR A 17 6.69 3.09 -0.96
CA TYR A 17 5.59 3.11 -1.93
C TYR A 17 5.24 1.72 -2.46
N ALA A 18 6.25 0.88 -2.72
CA ALA A 18 6.03 -0.51 -3.11
C ALA A 18 5.27 -1.29 -2.04
N LEU A 19 5.67 -1.20 -0.77
CA LEU A 19 5.04 -1.94 0.32
C LEU A 19 3.56 -1.57 0.50
N ILE A 20 3.24 -0.28 0.45
CA ILE A 20 1.85 0.22 0.52
C ILE A 20 1.05 -0.28 -0.70
N SER A 21 1.67 -0.24 -1.87
CA SER A 21 1.04 -0.61 -3.14
C SER A 21 0.80 -2.10 -3.27
N LEU A 22 1.69 -2.96 -2.77
CA LEU A 22 1.53 -4.41 -2.83
C LEU A 22 0.23 -4.88 -2.17
N GLY A 23 -0.18 -4.24 -1.07
CA GLY A 23 -1.48 -4.51 -0.44
C GLY A 23 -2.65 -4.14 -1.34
N LEU A 24 -2.58 -2.97 -1.99
CA LEU A 24 -3.62 -2.49 -2.91
C LEU A 24 -3.69 -3.38 -4.17
N THR A 25 -2.54 -3.79 -4.70
CA THR A 25 -2.42 -4.71 -5.84
C THR A 25 -3.04 -6.05 -5.56
N LEU A 26 -2.82 -6.61 -4.36
CA LEU A 26 -3.41 -7.90 -3.97
C LEU A 26 -4.94 -7.80 -3.88
N ILE A 27 -5.45 -6.75 -3.23
CA ILE A 27 -6.91 -6.51 -3.11
C ILE A 27 -7.53 -6.35 -4.49
N PHE A 28 -6.98 -5.46 -5.32
CA PHE A 28 -7.52 -5.18 -6.64
C PHE A 28 -7.40 -6.39 -7.57
N GLY A 29 -6.26 -7.09 -7.58
CA GLY A 29 -6.00 -8.21 -8.49
C GLY A 29 -6.98 -9.38 -8.33
N VAL A 30 -7.60 -9.52 -7.15
CA VAL A 30 -8.52 -10.62 -6.85
C VAL A 30 -9.97 -10.13 -6.80
N ILE A 31 -10.23 -9.02 -6.11
CA ILE A 31 -11.59 -8.52 -5.84
C ILE A 31 -12.07 -7.59 -6.97
N ARG A 32 -11.15 -6.95 -7.71
CA ARG A 32 -11.41 -5.96 -8.77
C ARG A 32 -12.20 -4.74 -8.29
N VAL A 33 -12.07 -4.40 -7.01
CA VAL A 33 -12.64 -3.18 -6.40
C VAL A 33 -11.48 -2.21 -6.11
N ILE A 34 -11.62 -0.95 -6.52
CA ILE A 34 -10.67 0.11 -6.16
C ILE A 34 -11.01 0.56 -4.74
N ASN A 35 -10.10 0.32 -3.79
CA ASN A 35 -10.28 0.69 -2.40
C ASN A 35 -9.64 2.05 -2.11
N PHE A 36 -10.42 3.13 -2.14
CA PHE A 36 -9.93 4.46 -1.76
C PHE A 36 -9.73 4.63 -0.24
N ALA A 37 -10.27 3.74 0.60
CA ALA A 37 -10.02 3.74 2.05
C ALA A 37 -8.69 3.09 2.45
N HIS A 38 -7.88 2.66 1.46
CA HIS A 38 -6.61 1.98 1.69
C HIS A 38 -5.58 2.83 2.44
N GLY A 39 -5.59 4.15 2.22
CA GLY A 39 -4.72 5.09 2.94
C GLY A 39 -5.13 5.26 4.40
N GLU A 40 -6.40 5.08 4.70
CA GLU A 40 -7.01 5.29 6.00
C GLU A 40 -6.78 4.04 6.86
N ILE A 41 -6.72 2.87 6.22
CA ILE A 41 -6.17 1.64 6.81
C ILE A 41 -4.70 1.87 7.22
N LEU A 42 -3.89 2.54 6.38
CA LEU A 42 -2.52 2.95 6.74
C LEU A 42 -2.49 3.91 7.93
N MET A 43 -3.36 4.92 7.92
CA MET A 43 -3.49 5.88 9.04
C MET A 43 -3.83 5.16 10.35
N ILE A 44 -4.82 4.26 10.35
CA ILE A 44 -5.21 3.49 11.54
C ILE A 44 -4.02 2.67 12.04
N SER A 45 -3.24 2.07 11.14
CA SER A 45 -2.02 1.35 11.50
C SER A 45 -0.96 2.26 12.15
N MET A 46 -0.75 3.46 11.61
CA MET A 46 0.16 4.45 12.19
C MET A 46 -0.28 4.83 13.61
N TYR A 47 -1.58 5.11 13.82
CA TYR A 47 -2.12 5.38 15.15
C TYR A 47 -1.97 4.18 16.09
N ALA A 48 -2.27 2.96 15.63
CA ALA A 48 -2.13 1.75 16.42
C ALA A 48 -0.67 1.55 16.87
N SER A 49 0.30 1.77 15.97
CA SER A 49 1.73 1.71 16.30
C SER A 49 2.12 2.83 17.29
N PHE A 50 1.62 4.05 17.10
CA PHE A 50 1.82 5.17 18.02
C PHE A 50 1.30 4.89 19.43
N PHE A 51 0.10 4.33 19.57
CA PHE A 51 -0.46 4.00 20.88
C PHE A 51 0.22 2.80 21.53
N CYS A 52 0.64 1.80 20.76
CA CYS A 52 1.48 0.72 21.28
C CYS A 52 2.79 1.26 21.87
N PHE A 53 3.41 2.24 21.20
CA PHE A 53 4.61 2.89 21.73
C PHE A 53 4.30 3.75 22.97
N SER A 54 3.28 4.61 22.90
CA SER A 54 3.01 5.60 23.94
C SER A 54 2.45 5.00 25.23
N ILE A 55 1.62 3.94 25.12
CA ILE A 55 0.95 3.32 26.27
C ILE A 55 1.74 2.11 26.80
N LEU A 56 2.21 1.24 25.89
CA LEU A 56 2.87 -0.02 26.27
C LEU A 56 4.40 0.10 26.30
N GLY A 57 4.97 1.23 25.88
CA GLY A 57 6.42 1.41 25.76
C GLY A 57 7.07 0.51 24.70
N LEU A 58 6.27 -0.14 23.84
CA LEU A 58 6.76 -1.09 22.85
C LEU A 58 7.45 -0.34 21.72
N ASN A 59 8.65 -0.80 21.34
CA ASN A 59 9.31 -0.30 20.15
C ASN A 59 8.37 -0.45 18.91
N PRO A 60 8.28 0.54 18.01
CA PRO A 60 7.46 0.49 16.79
C PRO A 60 7.70 -0.73 15.89
N TYR A 61 8.89 -1.32 15.93
CA TYR A 61 9.15 -2.57 15.21
C TYR A 61 8.53 -3.79 15.90
N LEU A 62 8.44 -3.77 17.23
CA LEU A 62 7.82 -4.84 18.03
C LEU A 62 6.29 -4.71 18.05
N SER A 63 5.76 -3.49 17.96
CA SER A 63 4.31 -3.25 17.86
C SER A 63 3.71 -3.90 16.61
N LEU A 64 4.50 -4.17 15.57
CA LEU A 64 4.08 -4.88 14.35
C LEU A 64 3.49 -6.27 14.64
N ILE A 65 3.93 -6.95 15.71
CA ILE A 65 3.38 -8.26 16.11
C ILE A 65 1.90 -8.15 16.47
N ILE A 66 1.46 -6.99 16.96
CA ILE A 66 0.07 -6.72 17.35
C ILE A 66 -0.67 -6.03 16.20
N VAL A 67 -0.03 -5.03 15.58
CA VAL A 67 -0.64 -4.19 14.55
C VAL A 67 -0.93 -5.00 13.29
N VAL A 68 -0.03 -5.86 12.81
CA VAL A 68 -0.24 -6.61 11.56
C VAL A 68 -1.43 -7.58 11.66
N PRO A 69 -1.56 -8.43 12.71
CA PRO A 69 -2.76 -9.24 12.90
C PRO A 69 -4.02 -8.39 13.15
N GLY A 70 -3.91 -7.28 13.89
CA GLY A 70 -5.04 -6.36 14.09
C GLY A 70 -5.56 -5.80 12.77
N MET A 71 -4.68 -5.34 11.90
CA MET A 71 -5.04 -4.80 10.58
C MET A 71 -5.55 -5.89 9.63
N PHE A 72 -5.10 -7.13 9.78
CA PHE A 72 -5.69 -8.27 9.08
C PHE A 72 -7.18 -8.44 9.44
N LEU A 73 -7.50 -8.42 10.74
CA LEU A 73 -8.88 -8.54 11.22
C LEU A 73 -9.75 -7.35 10.82
N VAL A 74 -9.22 -6.12 10.92
CA VAL A 74 -9.89 -4.90 10.44
C VAL A 74 -10.19 -5.02 8.94
N GLY A 75 -9.25 -5.52 8.15
CA GLY A 75 -9.45 -5.77 6.72
C GLY A 75 -10.57 -6.77 6.46
N MET A 76 -10.57 -7.91 7.15
CA MET A 76 -11.65 -8.90 7.03
C MET A 76 -13.03 -8.30 7.37
N PHE A 77 -13.08 -7.47 8.41
CA PHE A 77 -14.30 -6.78 8.83
C PHE A 77 -14.79 -5.79 7.77
N ILE A 78 -13.89 -4.97 7.20
CA ILE A 78 -14.23 -4.05 6.12
C ILE A 78 -14.74 -4.80 4.89
N ASP A 79 -14.10 -5.92 4.50
CA ASP A 79 -14.60 -6.73 3.39
C ASP A 79 -16.01 -7.23 3.67
N GLN A 80 -16.23 -7.80 4.86
CA GLN A 80 -17.52 -8.40 5.21
C GLN A 80 -18.66 -7.37 5.25
N VAL A 81 -18.41 -6.18 5.81
CA VAL A 81 -19.44 -5.18 6.10
C VAL A 81 -19.65 -4.21 4.94
N ILE A 82 -18.57 -3.79 4.27
CA ILE A 82 -18.62 -2.72 3.27
C ILE A 82 -18.47 -3.27 1.86
N ILE A 83 -17.41 -4.04 1.60
CA ILE A 83 -17.05 -4.43 0.22
C ILE A 83 -17.94 -5.55 -0.30
N ARG A 84 -18.23 -6.57 0.51
CA ARG A 84 -19.01 -7.74 0.11
C ARG A 84 -20.44 -7.37 -0.32
N PRO A 85 -21.19 -6.48 0.36
CA PRO A 85 -22.52 -6.08 -0.10
C PRO A 85 -22.53 -5.34 -1.43
N ILE A 86 -21.50 -4.53 -1.71
CA ILE A 86 -21.42 -3.68 -2.91
C ILE A 86 -20.62 -4.31 -4.06
N ARG A 87 -20.04 -5.49 -3.87
CA ARG A 87 -19.11 -6.11 -4.85
C ARG A 87 -19.74 -6.34 -6.22
N ASN A 88 -21.05 -6.60 -6.27
CA ASN A 88 -21.79 -6.79 -7.52
C ASN A 88 -22.47 -5.51 -8.01
N ALA A 89 -22.31 -4.40 -7.30
CA ALA A 89 -22.82 -3.09 -7.74
C ALA A 89 -21.90 -2.51 -8.83
N PRO A 90 -22.40 -1.57 -9.65
CA PRO A 90 -21.59 -0.87 -10.63
C PRO A 90 -20.33 -0.23 -10.04
N SER A 91 -19.25 -0.14 -10.81
CA SER A 91 -17.94 0.33 -10.34
C SER A 91 -17.98 1.71 -9.67
N TYR A 92 -18.82 2.64 -10.14
CA TYR A 92 -18.97 3.96 -9.52
C TYR A 92 -19.53 3.88 -8.09
N MET A 93 -20.45 2.94 -7.81
CA MET A 93 -21.02 2.75 -6.47
C MET A 93 -19.98 2.19 -5.50
N GLN A 94 -19.07 1.34 -6.00
CA GLN A 94 -17.95 0.82 -5.22
C GLN A 94 -16.98 1.94 -4.83
N ILE A 95 -16.71 2.87 -5.75
CA ILE A 95 -15.90 4.07 -5.49
C ILE A 95 -16.58 4.94 -4.44
N PHE A 96 -17.88 5.27 -4.60
CA PHE A 96 -18.61 6.09 -3.63
C PHE A 96 -18.60 5.48 -2.23
N ALA A 97 -18.78 4.16 -2.11
CA ALA A 97 -18.76 3.49 -0.81
C ALA A 97 -17.37 3.52 -0.15
N THR A 98 -16.29 3.31 -0.92
CA THR A 98 -14.92 3.32 -0.37
C THR A 98 -14.44 4.74 -0.04
N VAL A 99 -14.83 5.74 -0.82
CA VAL A 99 -14.63 7.16 -0.48
C VAL A 99 -15.45 7.54 0.76
N GLY A 100 -16.71 7.10 0.84
CA GLY A 100 -17.53 7.29 2.03
C GLY A 100 -16.91 6.66 3.27
N LEU A 101 -16.36 5.44 3.14
CA LEU A 101 -15.60 4.80 4.21
C LEU A 101 -14.35 5.62 4.60
N SER A 102 -13.58 6.12 3.64
CA SER A 102 -12.44 7.01 3.90
C SER A 102 -12.87 8.22 4.75
N VAL A 103 -13.93 8.93 4.35
CA VAL A 103 -14.46 10.08 5.10
C VAL A 103 -14.86 9.69 6.51
N VAL A 104 -15.54 8.55 6.69
CA VAL A 104 -15.92 8.04 8.03
C VAL A 104 -14.67 7.77 8.87
N LEU A 105 -13.66 7.09 8.33
CA LEU A 105 -12.44 6.77 9.06
C LEU A 105 -11.64 8.01 9.45
N ILE A 106 -11.53 9.00 8.56
CA ILE A 106 -10.87 10.30 8.85
C ILE A 106 -11.60 11.01 9.99
N ASN A 107 -12.93 11.08 9.95
CA ASN A 107 -13.71 11.78 10.99
C ASN A 107 -13.70 11.02 12.32
N LEU A 108 -13.72 9.68 12.31
CA LEU A 108 -13.53 8.89 13.53
C LEU A 108 -12.14 9.15 14.13
N ALA A 109 -11.10 9.22 13.30
CA ALA A 109 -9.76 9.58 13.78
C ALA A 109 -9.71 10.99 14.37
N LEU A 110 -10.40 11.97 13.78
CA LEU A 110 -10.52 13.32 14.36
C LEU A 110 -11.21 13.30 15.73
N VAL A 111 -12.29 12.54 15.87
CA VAL A 111 -13.05 12.44 17.13
C VAL A 111 -12.22 11.75 18.22
N PHE A 112 -11.55 10.65 17.90
CA PHE A 112 -10.82 9.85 18.89
C PHE A 112 -9.38 10.33 19.15
N PHE A 113 -8.71 10.92 18.15
CA PHE A 113 -7.27 11.23 18.19
C PHE A 113 -6.95 12.71 17.99
N SER A 114 -7.96 13.56 17.79
CA SER A 114 -7.80 15.00 17.52
C SER A 114 -7.08 15.27 16.18
N GLY A 115 -6.96 16.54 15.81
CA GLY A 115 -6.28 16.97 14.56
C GLY A 115 -4.76 17.11 14.69
N ASP A 116 -4.18 16.73 15.83
CA ASP A 116 -2.78 16.99 16.14
C ASP A 116 -1.83 16.06 15.38
N TYR A 117 -0.70 16.61 14.97
CA TYR A 117 0.39 15.84 14.39
C TYR A 117 1.13 15.09 15.50
N ARG A 118 1.20 13.76 15.38
CA ARG A 118 1.91 12.91 16.33
C ARG A 118 3.06 12.18 15.63
N SER A 119 4.19 12.03 16.30
CA SER A 119 5.33 11.26 15.79
C SER A 119 6.03 10.48 16.89
N ILE A 120 6.76 9.45 16.51
CA ILE A 120 7.60 8.68 17.42
C ILE A 120 9.05 9.10 17.20
N ASN A 121 9.65 9.74 18.19
CA ASN A 121 11.07 10.07 18.18
C ASN A 121 11.89 8.91 18.78
N LEU A 122 12.38 8.01 17.94
CA LEU A 122 13.40 7.04 18.34
C LEU A 122 14.80 7.57 17.98
N THR A 123 15.76 7.41 18.88
CA THR A 123 17.18 7.72 18.62
C THR A 123 17.71 6.96 17.39
N PHE A 124 17.34 5.69 17.24
CA PHE A 124 17.69 4.87 16.09
C PHE A 124 16.99 5.30 14.79
N ALA A 125 15.80 5.92 14.87
CA ALA A 125 15.05 6.25 13.67
C ALA A 125 15.69 7.38 12.84
N LYS A 126 16.50 8.22 13.49
CA LYS A 126 17.26 9.32 12.86
C LYS A 126 18.71 8.93 12.57
N GLN A 127 19.11 7.69 12.83
CA GLN A 127 20.48 7.26 12.61
C GLN A 127 20.76 7.15 11.10
N VAL A 128 21.82 7.83 10.69
CA VAL A 128 22.37 7.75 9.34
C VAL A 128 23.71 7.03 9.43
N VAL A 129 23.84 5.92 8.72
CA VAL A 129 25.10 5.18 8.60
C VAL A 129 25.82 5.72 7.37
N HIS A 130 27.04 6.21 7.54
CA HIS A 130 27.86 6.71 6.44
C HIS A 130 28.69 5.57 5.84
N MET A 131 28.47 5.27 4.57
CA MET A 131 29.35 4.41 3.76
C MET A 131 30.18 5.32 2.85
N GLY A 132 31.32 5.79 3.36
CA GLY A 132 32.07 6.89 2.74
C GLY A 132 31.25 8.19 2.77
N ASP A 133 31.13 8.85 1.63
CA ASP A 133 30.37 10.11 1.49
C ASP A 133 28.85 9.92 1.36
N ILE A 134 28.34 8.68 1.37
CA ILE A 134 26.91 8.37 1.21
C ILE A 134 26.29 8.10 2.58
N GLY A 135 25.32 8.95 2.96
CA GLY A 135 24.49 8.74 4.15
C GLY A 135 23.29 7.84 3.88
N ILE A 136 23.21 6.70 4.57
CA ILE A 136 22.11 5.74 4.50
C ILE A 136 21.22 5.91 5.73
N SER A 137 19.97 6.32 5.54
CA SER A 137 18.97 6.32 6.62
C SER A 137 18.58 4.88 6.96
N LEU A 138 18.91 4.45 8.18
CA LEU A 138 18.66 3.07 8.62
C LEU A 138 17.16 2.74 8.58
N SER A 139 16.32 3.67 9.01
CA SER A 139 14.85 3.53 8.97
C SER A 139 14.32 3.30 7.56
N ARG A 140 14.74 4.10 6.58
CA ARG A 140 14.30 3.96 5.18
C ARG A 140 14.79 2.64 4.59
N PHE A 141 16.03 2.25 4.90
CA PHE A 141 16.57 0.95 4.50
C PHE A 141 15.78 -0.22 5.10
N ILE A 142 15.38 -0.15 6.37
CA ILE A 142 14.54 -1.18 7.02
C ILE A 142 13.20 -1.32 6.28
N VAL A 143 12.53 -0.21 5.94
CA VAL A 143 11.25 -0.29 5.20
C VAL A 143 11.45 -0.87 3.81
N PHE A 144 12.52 -0.49 3.12
CA PHE A 144 12.87 -1.05 1.82
C PHE A 144 13.17 -2.56 1.87
N ALA A 145 13.97 -2.99 2.84
CA ALA A 145 14.26 -4.41 3.07
C ALA A 145 12.97 -5.18 3.40
N ALA A 146 12.11 -4.63 4.26
CA ALA A 146 10.81 -5.21 4.57
C ALA A 146 9.92 -5.31 3.33
N ALA A 147 9.90 -4.31 2.44
CA ALA A 147 9.16 -4.35 1.19
C ALA A 147 9.58 -5.52 0.29
N ILE A 148 10.89 -5.74 0.14
CA ILE A 148 11.44 -6.86 -0.64
C ILE A 148 11.06 -8.20 0.01
N VAL A 149 11.26 -8.33 1.32
CA VAL A 149 10.94 -9.55 2.07
C VAL A 149 9.46 -9.89 1.95
N VAL A 150 8.58 -8.89 2.13
CA VAL A 150 7.13 -9.06 2.01
C VAL A 150 6.73 -9.43 0.58
N ALA A 151 7.28 -8.77 -0.43
CA ALA A 151 7.02 -9.13 -1.82
C ALA A 151 7.39 -10.58 -2.11
N TRP A 152 8.55 -11.03 -1.61
CA TRP A 152 9.00 -12.41 -1.75
C TRP A 152 8.13 -13.41 -0.98
N LEU A 153 7.78 -13.10 0.27
CA LEU A 153 6.90 -13.94 1.09
C LEU A 153 5.51 -14.07 0.47
N VAL A 154 4.95 -12.99 -0.06
CA VAL A 154 3.64 -13.02 -0.72
C VAL A 154 3.72 -13.80 -2.04
N TRP A 155 4.79 -13.63 -2.82
CA TRP A 155 5.02 -14.43 -4.02
C TRP A 155 5.10 -15.93 -3.70
N LEU A 156 5.83 -16.32 -2.65
CA LEU A 156 5.87 -17.70 -2.16
C LEU A 156 4.51 -18.18 -1.67
N PHE A 157 3.81 -17.37 -0.89
CA PHE A 157 2.48 -17.68 -0.36
C PHE A 157 1.50 -17.97 -1.49
N LEU A 158 1.40 -17.08 -2.48
CA LEU A 158 0.54 -17.27 -3.65
C LEU A 158 0.96 -18.45 -4.52
N GLY A 159 2.28 -18.66 -4.67
CA GLY A 159 2.86 -19.70 -5.52
C GLY A 159 2.76 -21.12 -4.97
N LYS A 160 2.93 -21.28 -3.65
CA LYS A 160 3.20 -22.58 -3.02
C LYS A 160 2.12 -23.07 -2.06
N THR A 161 1.28 -22.19 -1.52
CA THR A 161 0.24 -22.58 -0.55
C THR A 161 -1.10 -22.88 -1.22
N ASP A 162 -1.92 -23.73 -0.60
CA ASP A 162 -3.25 -24.05 -1.13
C ASP A 162 -4.20 -22.85 -1.10
N MET A 163 -4.11 -22.01 -0.05
CA MET A 163 -4.82 -20.72 0.00
C MET A 163 -4.38 -19.81 -1.16
N GLY A 164 -3.07 -19.72 -1.42
CA GLY A 164 -2.52 -18.97 -2.55
C GLY A 164 -3.01 -19.46 -3.92
N LYS A 165 -3.12 -20.78 -4.10
CA LYS A 165 -3.72 -21.38 -5.31
C LYS A 165 -5.20 -21.00 -5.44
N GLN A 166 -5.97 -21.02 -4.36
CA GLN A 166 -7.38 -20.61 -4.37
C GLN A 166 -7.55 -19.12 -4.71
N ILE A 167 -6.69 -18.25 -4.16
CA ILE A 167 -6.66 -16.81 -4.49
C ILE A 167 -6.41 -16.61 -5.99
N ARG A 168 -5.39 -17.28 -6.55
CA ARG A 168 -5.07 -17.18 -7.98
C ARG A 168 -6.18 -17.74 -8.87
N ALA A 169 -6.80 -18.84 -8.47
CA ALA A 169 -7.92 -19.43 -9.21
C ALA A 169 -9.10 -18.45 -9.32
N ILE A 170 -9.46 -17.78 -8.22
CA ILE A 170 -10.53 -16.78 -8.21
C ILE A 170 -10.16 -15.54 -9.05
N ALA A 171 -8.90 -15.11 -9.02
CA ALA A 171 -8.44 -13.97 -9.80
C ALA A 171 -8.52 -14.22 -11.33
N GLN A 172 -8.33 -15.49 -11.74
CA GLN A 172 -8.45 -15.92 -13.13
C GLN A 172 -9.90 -16.08 -13.56
N ASP A 173 -10.66 -16.94 -12.88
CA ASP A 173 -12.08 -17.18 -13.15
C ASP A 173 -12.81 -17.54 -11.86
N ARG A 174 -13.60 -16.59 -11.37
CA ARG A 174 -14.40 -16.73 -10.15
C ARG A 174 -15.45 -17.84 -10.27
N ASP A 175 -16.09 -17.97 -11.42
CA ASP A 175 -17.23 -18.87 -11.58
C ASP A 175 -16.74 -20.31 -11.75
N ALA A 176 -15.65 -20.52 -12.50
CA ALA A 176 -14.96 -21.81 -12.54
C ALA A 176 -14.42 -22.21 -11.15
N ALA A 177 -13.76 -21.30 -10.42
CA ALA A 177 -13.28 -21.56 -9.06
C ALA A 177 -14.42 -22.00 -8.12
N ARG A 178 -15.60 -21.38 -8.25
CA ARG A 178 -16.80 -21.73 -7.46
C ARG A 178 -17.33 -23.13 -7.79
N LEU A 179 -17.31 -23.53 -9.06
CA LEU A 179 -17.67 -24.89 -9.49
C LEU A 179 -16.71 -25.96 -8.93
N MET A 180 -15.45 -25.59 -8.69
CA MET A 180 -14.45 -26.45 -8.04
C MET A 180 -14.57 -26.48 -6.50
N GLY A 181 -15.64 -25.94 -5.92
CA GLY A 181 -15.91 -25.97 -4.47
C GLY A 181 -15.18 -24.90 -3.66
N ILE A 182 -14.49 -23.94 -4.30
CA ILE A 182 -13.86 -22.81 -3.61
C ILE A 182 -14.94 -21.82 -3.22
N ASN A 183 -15.00 -21.41 -1.95
CA ASN A 183 -15.93 -20.38 -1.48
C ASN A 183 -15.35 -18.97 -1.73
N PRO A 184 -15.85 -18.20 -2.72
CA PRO A 184 -15.23 -16.93 -3.07
C PRO A 184 -15.29 -15.91 -1.93
N ASN A 185 -16.39 -15.88 -1.17
CA ASN A 185 -16.56 -14.93 -0.07
C ASN A 185 -15.48 -15.08 1.01
N LYS A 186 -15.10 -16.33 1.33
CA LYS A 186 -14.01 -16.59 2.29
C LYS A 186 -12.67 -16.11 1.74
N ILE A 187 -12.40 -16.35 0.45
CA ILE A 187 -11.14 -15.96 -0.17
C ILE A 187 -11.02 -14.45 -0.32
N TYR A 188 -12.11 -13.76 -0.65
CA TYR A 188 -12.13 -12.30 -0.70
C TYR A 188 -11.86 -11.68 0.66
N MET A 189 -12.52 -12.18 1.72
CA MET A 189 -12.29 -11.72 3.09
C MET A 189 -10.82 -11.91 3.51
N ILE A 190 -10.23 -13.07 3.22
CA ILE A 190 -8.82 -13.36 3.52
C ILE A 190 -7.88 -12.47 2.70
N THR A 191 -8.16 -12.31 1.41
CA THR A 191 -7.35 -11.45 0.52
C THR A 191 -7.36 -10.00 0.99
N PHE A 192 -8.53 -9.48 1.38
CA PHE A 192 -8.64 -8.12 1.90
C PHE A 192 -7.92 -7.97 3.24
N GLY A 193 -8.03 -8.96 4.12
CA GLY A 193 -7.25 -9.04 5.35
C GLY A 193 -5.75 -9.01 5.07
N LEU A 194 -5.25 -9.83 4.13
CA LEU A 194 -3.83 -9.85 3.75
C LEU A 194 -3.36 -8.49 3.21
N GLY A 195 -4.13 -7.88 2.30
CA GLY A 195 -3.80 -6.55 1.77
C GLY A 195 -3.76 -5.48 2.88
N SER A 196 -4.72 -5.52 3.80
CA SER A 196 -4.77 -4.61 4.95
C SER A 196 -3.62 -4.86 5.94
N ALA A 197 -3.20 -6.12 6.11
CA ALA A 197 -2.05 -6.48 6.93
C ALA A 197 -0.73 -5.96 6.35
N MET A 198 -0.57 -6.00 5.02
CA MET A 198 0.61 -5.47 4.32
C MET A 198 0.71 -3.95 4.45
N VAL A 199 -0.43 -3.25 4.30
CA VAL A 199 -0.52 -1.82 4.60
C VAL A 199 -0.30 -1.53 6.07
N GLY A 200 -0.81 -2.39 6.94
CA GLY A 200 -0.59 -2.34 8.38
C GLY A 200 0.90 -2.35 8.70
N LEU A 201 1.63 -3.30 8.12
CA LEU A 201 3.08 -3.36 8.23
C LEU A 201 3.74 -2.07 7.72
N ALA A 202 3.31 -1.55 6.56
CA ALA A 202 3.82 -0.30 6.01
C ALA A 202 3.62 0.86 7.00
N GLY A 203 2.40 1.08 7.48
CA GLY A 203 2.03 2.14 8.43
C GLY A 203 2.86 2.08 9.72
N GLY A 204 3.02 0.88 10.29
CA GLY A 204 3.83 0.71 11.50
C GLY A 204 5.31 1.01 11.28
N LEU A 205 5.88 0.57 10.14
CA LEU A 205 7.28 0.79 9.78
C LEU A 205 7.61 2.25 9.44
N ILE A 206 6.66 3.00 8.89
CA ILE A 206 6.86 4.41 8.54
C ILE A 206 6.53 5.37 9.69
N MET A 207 5.92 4.89 10.78
CA MET A 207 5.55 5.73 11.92
C MET A 207 6.73 6.51 12.55
N PRO A 208 7.97 6.00 12.61
CA PRO A 208 9.12 6.77 13.06
C PRO A 208 9.65 7.77 12.02
N LEU A 209 9.20 7.67 10.76
CA LEU A 209 9.65 8.48 9.62
C LEU A 209 8.70 9.64 9.30
N TYR A 210 7.41 9.47 9.56
CA TYR A 210 6.35 10.41 9.20
C TYR A 210 5.47 10.74 10.41
N TYR A 211 4.87 11.93 10.38
CA TYR A 211 3.83 12.28 11.33
C TYR A 211 2.53 11.55 10.98
N VAL A 212 1.83 11.06 12.00
CA VAL A 212 0.44 10.61 11.87
C VAL A 212 -0.48 11.79 12.20
N PHE A 213 -1.47 11.99 11.33
CA PHE A 213 -2.57 12.92 11.47
C PHE A 213 -3.76 12.37 10.67
N PRO A 214 -5.01 12.79 10.93
CA PRO A 214 -6.21 12.13 10.41
C PRO A 214 -6.33 12.05 8.88
N SER A 215 -5.66 12.92 8.12
CA SER A 215 -5.70 12.91 6.65
C SER A 215 -4.41 12.38 6.01
N VAL A 216 -3.47 11.82 6.79
CA VAL A 216 -2.19 11.31 6.27
C VAL A 216 -2.37 10.22 5.20
N GLY A 217 -3.46 9.45 5.31
CA GLY A 217 -3.80 8.38 4.38
C GLY A 217 -4.01 8.84 2.94
N ALA A 218 -4.58 10.05 2.75
CA ALA A 218 -4.94 10.58 1.43
C ALA A 218 -3.71 10.71 0.51
N TYR A 219 -2.57 11.13 1.07
CA TYR A 219 -1.32 11.23 0.33
C TYR A 219 -0.81 9.85 -0.13
N PHE A 220 -0.81 8.88 0.79
CA PHE A 220 -0.29 7.54 0.51
C PHE A 220 -1.20 6.71 -0.40
N VAL A 221 -2.52 6.89 -0.36
CA VAL A 221 -3.44 6.16 -1.26
C VAL A 221 -3.33 6.63 -2.70
N LEU A 222 -3.17 7.92 -2.94
CA LEU A 222 -2.98 8.46 -4.28
C LEU A 222 -1.66 8.00 -4.90
N THR A 223 -0.57 8.07 -4.13
CA THR A 223 0.74 7.57 -4.57
C THR A 223 0.71 6.06 -4.80
N ALA A 224 0.06 5.29 -3.93
CA ALA A 224 -0.10 3.85 -4.12
C ALA A 224 -0.92 3.52 -5.37
N PHE A 225 -2.02 4.25 -5.63
CA PHE A 225 -2.82 4.07 -6.84
C PHE A 225 -1.99 4.31 -8.11
N VAL A 226 -1.23 5.41 -8.14
CA VAL A 226 -0.30 5.71 -9.24
C VAL A 226 0.68 4.56 -9.45
N VAL A 227 1.28 4.05 -8.38
CA VAL A 227 2.23 2.93 -8.44
C VAL A 227 1.58 1.65 -8.96
N VAL A 228 0.39 1.30 -8.47
CA VAL A 228 -0.30 0.07 -8.89
C VAL A 228 -0.70 0.13 -10.36
N VAL A 229 -1.21 1.27 -10.81
CA VAL A 229 -1.62 1.43 -12.21
C VAL A 229 -0.38 1.48 -13.13
N LEU A 230 0.67 2.21 -12.73
CA LEU A 230 1.95 2.22 -13.46
C LEU A 230 2.58 0.83 -13.50
N GLY A 231 2.51 0.06 -12.42
CA GLY A 231 3.00 -1.32 -12.36
C GLY A 231 2.19 -2.30 -13.20
N GLY A 232 0.90 -2.03 -13.40
CA GLY A 232 -0.08 -2.94 -13.97
C GLY A 232 -0.95 -3.53 -12.86
N LEU A 233 -2.25 -3.27 -12.97
CA LEU A 233 -3.26 -3.68 -11.98
C LEU A 233 -3.22 -5.19 -11.73
N GLY A 234 -3.12 -5.59 -10.47
CA GLY A 234 -3.07 -7.01 -10.06
C GLY A 234 -1.71 -7.70 -10.27
N ASN A 235 -0.70 -7.03 -10.82
CA ASN A 235 0.66 -7.58 -10.95
C ASN A 235 1.56 -7.13 -9.78
N MET A 236 1.90 -8.05 -8.89
CA MET A 236 2.75 -7.77 -7.72
C MET A 236 4.17 -7.33 -8.08
N VAL A 237 4.77 -7.95 -9.09
CA VAL A 237 6.12 -7.56 -9.56
C VAL A 237 6.06 -6.16 -10.18
N GLY A 238 5.00 -5.90 -10.93
CA GLY A 238 4.70 -4.58 -11.47
C GLY A 238 4.59 -3.51 -10.38
N ALA A 239 3.87 -3.78 -9.30
CA ALA A 239 3.73 -2.86 -8.17
C ALA A 239 5.04 -2.59 -7.43
N LEU A 240 5.90 -3.61 -7.27
CA LEU A 240 7.23 -3.44 -6.70
C LEU A 240 8.09 -2.52 -7.57
N LEU A 241 8.19 -2.80 -8.87
CA LEU A 241 8.96 -1.98 -9.80
C LEU A 241 8.39 -0.57 -9.95
N GLY A 242 7.07 -0.45 -10.00
CA GLY A 242 6.38 0.84 -10.05
C GLY A 242 6.67 1.68 -8.81
N GLY A 243 6.69 1.07 -7.62
CA GLY A 243 7.05 1.75 -6.37
C GLY A 243 8.48 2.27 -6.40
N LEU A 244 9.42 1.45 -6.88
CA LEU A 244 10.82 1.84 -7.03
C LEU A 244 11.01 2.99 -8.03
N ILE A 245 10.34 2.92 -9.19
CA ILE A 245 10.40 3.97 -10.21
C ILE A 245 9.83 5.29 -9.66
N ILE A 246 8.65 5.24 -9.06
CA ILE A 246 8.01 6.43 -8.47
C ILE A 246 8.85 6.99 -7.32
N GLY A 247 9.45 6.15 -6.47
CA GLY A 247 10.34 6.61 -5.40
C GLY A 247 11.60 7.31 -5.91
N VAL A 248 12.20 6.79 -6.98
CA VAL A 248 13.35 7.45 -7.64
C VAL A 248 12.92 8.78 -8.26
N ILE A 249 11.77 8.82 -8.94
CA ILE A 249 11.22 10.06 -9.52
C ILE A 249 10.93 11.09 -8.43
N ASP A 250 10.30 10.70 -7.33
CA ASP A 250 9.97 11.59 -6.19
C ASP A 250 11.23 12.16 -5.52
N SER A 251 12.28 11.34 -5.38
CA SER A 251 13.56 11.80 -4.82
C SER A 251 14.32 12.75 -5.77
N LEU A 252 14.34 12.43 -7.08
CA LEU A 252 14.98 13.28 -8.09
C LEU A 252 14.22 14.60 -8.28
N SER A 253 12.89 14.56 -8.34
CA SER A 253 12.07 15.77 -8.47
C SER A 253 12.20 16.66 -7.23
N GLY A 254 12.17 16.08 -6.03
CA GLY A 254 12.35 16.85 -4.79
C GLY A 254 13.75 17.47 -4.63
N PHE A 255 14.76 16.96 -5.34
CA PHE A 255 16.11 17.52 -5.31
C PHE A 255 16.38 18.55 -6.43
N TYR A 256 15.92 18.27 -7.65
CA TYR A 256 16.20 19.10 -8.83
C TYR A 256 15.11 20.14 -9.13
N LEU A 257 13.89 19.96 -8.61
CA LEU A 257 12.77 20.87 -8.75
C LEU A 257 12.32 21.36 -7.37
N ASP A 258 11.38 22.29 -7.35
CA ASP A 258 10.74 22.71 -6.11
C ASP A 258 10.03 21.51 -5.44
N PRO A 259 10.26 21.22 -4.14
CA PRO A 259 9.56 20.17 -3.41
C PRO A 259 8.03 20.28 -3.49
N ALA A 260 7.47 21.47 -3.67
CA ALA A 260 6.03 21.68 -3.88
C ALA A 260 5.53 21.12 -5.22
N LEU A 261 6.41 21.01 -6.22
CA LEU A 261 6.09 20.48 -7.56
C LEU A 261 6.31 18.97 -7.68
N LYS A 262 6.87 18.30 -6.65
CA LYS A 262 7.14 16.86 -6.71
C LYS A 262 5.90 16.05 -7.05
N GLU A 263 4.73 16.49 -6.56
CA GLU A 263 3.46 15.80 -6.77
C GLU A 263 2.99 15.86 -8.22
N MET A 264 3.12 17.05 -8.82
CA MET A 264 2.85 17.26 -10.22
C MET A 264 3.72 16.34 -11.09
N VAL A 265 5.00 16.18 -10.77
CA VAL A 265 5.93 15.37 -11.57
C VAL A 265 5.52 13.90 -11.61
N TYR A 266 5.22 13.28 -10.46
CA TYR A 266 4.82 11.87 -10.48
C TYR A 266 3.46 11.67 -11.19
N PHE A 267 2.52 12.62 -11.08
CA PHE A 267 1.24 12.55 -11.80
C PHE A 267 1.42 12.73 -13.31
N VAL A 268 2.33 13.60 -13.75
CA VAL A 268 2.66 13.76 -15.18
C VAL A 268 3.29 12.48 -15.72
N VAL A 269 4.26 11.89 -15.02
CA VAL A 269 4.85 10.61 -15.44
C VAL A 269 3.81 9.52 -15.50
N PHE A 270 2.93 9.44 -14.51
CA PHE A 270 1.80 8.53 -14.49
C PHE A 270 0.89 8.69 -15.72
N LEU A 271 0.48 9.92 -16.05
CA LEU A 271 -0.34 10.20 -17.24
C LEU A 271 0.38 9.83 -18.54
N LEU A 272 1.68 10.13 -18.65
CA LEU A 272 2.47 9.75 -19.82
C LEU A 272 2.55 8.23 -19.97
N VAL A 273 2.78 7.49 -18.89
CA VAL A 273 2.81 6.03 -18.94
C VAL A 273 1.46 5.48 -19.36
N LEU A 274 0.35 6.01 -18.86
CA LEU A 274 -0.99 5.59 -19.29
C LEU A 274 -1.28 5.92 -20.76
N LEU A 275 -0.81 7.08 -21.24
CA LEU A 275 -0.98 7.49 -22.64
C LEU A 275 -0.25 6.55 -23.60
N PHE A 276 0.97 6.14 -23.27
CA PHE A 276 1.81 5.31 -24.15
C PHE A 276 1.70 3.80 -23.86
N LYS A 277 1.28 3.42 -22.66
CA LYS A 277 1.20 2.03 -22.20
C LYS A 277 0.03 1.86 -21.22
N PRO A 278 -1.23 1.82 -21.71
CA PRO A 278 -2.44 1.82 -20.88
C PRO A 278 -2.59 0.59 -19.98
N SER A 279 -1.92 -0.53 -20.31
CA SER A 279 -1.84 -1.71 -19.44
C SER A 279 -0.86 -1.55 -18.26
N GLY A 280 -0.11 -0.45 -18.19
CA GLY A 280 0.99 -0.27 -17.24
C GLY A 280 2.27 -1.01 -17.69
N LEU A 281 3.35 -0.87 -16.91
CA LEU A 281 4.67 -1.41 -17.23
C LEU A 281 4.69 -2.93 -17.36
N MET A 282 3.91 -3.66 -16.56
CA MET A 282 3.84 -5.12 -16.57
C MET A 282 2.40 -5.67 -16.60
N GLY A 283 1.40 -4.90 -17.04
CA GLY A 283 0.06 -5.45 -17.24
C GLY A 283 -0.03 -6.32 -18.48
N MET A 284 -0.78 -7.42 -18.37
CA MET A 284 -1.08 -8.29 -19.51
C MET A 284 -1.98 -7.55 -20.50
N ILE A 285 -1.62 -7.59 -21.78
CA ILE A 285 -2.42 -7.06 -22.90
C ILE A 285 -3.73 -7.88 -22.93
N GLY A 286 -4.87 -7.24 -22.67
CA GLY A 286 -6.18 -7.91 -22.56
C GLY A 286 -7.09 -7.42 -21.42
N ALA A 287 -6.63 -6.52 -20.54
CA ALA A 287 -7.47 -5.91 -19.49
C ALA A 287 -8.54 -4.93 -20.03
N GLU A 288 -8.50 -4.62 -21.32
CA GLU A 288 -9.38 -3.65 -21.99
C GLU A 288 -10.77 -4.24 -22.33
N GLU A 289 -10.93 -5.56 -22.40
CA GLU A 289 -12.21 -6.21 -22.75
C GLU A 289 -13.20 -6.39 -21.57
N MET A 290 -12.87 -5.92 -20.36
CA MET A 290 -13.69 -6.18 -19.15
C MET A 290 -14.35 -4.94 -18.54
N GLY A 291 -14.60 -3.87 -19.32
CA GLY A 291 -15.23 -2.67 -18.72
C GLY A 291 -15.83 -1.59 -19.61
N LEU A 292 -15.81 -1.69 -20.96
CA LEU A 292 -16.59 -0.79 -21.81
C LEU A 292 -17.24 -1.55 -22.98
N LYS A 293 -18.38 -2.19 -22.67
CA LYS A 293 -19.58 -2.19 -23.49
C LYS A 293 -20.79 -2.08 -22.56
#